data_AF-F0HYM9-F1
#
_entry.id   AF-F0HYM9-F1
#
_cell.length_a   1.000
_cell.length_b   1.000
_cell.length_c   1.000
_cell.angle_alpha   90.00
_cell.angle_beta   90.00
_cell.angle_gamma   90.00
#
_symmetry.space_group_name_H-M   'P 1'
#
loop_
_entity.id
_entity.type
_entity.pdbx_description
1 polymer ?
#
loop_
_entity_poly.entity_id
_entity_poly.type
_entity_poly.pdbx_seq_one_letter_code
_entity_poly.pdbx_strand_id
1 'polypeptide(L)'
;MVAAQSDKLKHAYLQDLSREKFALNAFEEEKKFQMKQIEKLQKAIEKLEASIEENRTTLEDLERSGQYLVGSNLTENQEKIENVEKEINGKQMKINQAKDNISTLQNAVDALDRSMQEVHDGTYQFNAPITSVEMDF
;
A
#
# COMPACT_ATOMS: atom_id res chain seq x y z
N MET A 1 -12.70 -37.20 -47.02
CA MET A 1 -12.21 -37.33 -45.62
C MET A 1 -10.70 -37.47 -45.73
N VAL A 2 -9.85 -36.66 -45.10
CA VAL A 2 -9.77 -36.35 -43.67
C VAL A 2 -9.23 -34.91 -43.50
N ALA A 3 -9.83 -34.14 -42.60
CA ALA A 3 -9.38 -32.80 -42.24
C ALA A 3 -8.09 -32.87 -41.42
N ALA A 4 -6.99 -32.30 -41.93
CA ALA A 4 -5.78 -32.05 -41.14
C ALA A 4 -5.88 -30.69 -40.45
N GLN A 5 -6.80 -30.58 -39.49
CA GLN A 5 -6.82 -29.51 -38.49
C GLN A 5 -6.37 -30.11 -37.16
N SER A 6 -5.07 -30.07 -36.83
CA SER A 6 -4.66 -30.34 -35.44
C SER A 6 -3.28 -29.84 -35.04
N ASP A 7 -2.35 -29.59 -35.96
CA ASP A 7 -0.98 -29.21 -35.54
C ASP A 7 -0.84 -27.72 -35.20
N LYS A 8 -1.69 -26.86 -35.78
CA LYS A 8 -1.75 -25.43 -35.41
C LYS A 8 -2.39 -25.16 -34.05
N LEU A 9 -3.21 -26.09 -33.50
CA LEU A 9 -3.86 -25.90 -32.20
C LEU A 9 -2.93 -26.16 -31.01
N LYS A 10 -1.92 -27.02 -31.16
CA LYS A 10 -1.07 -27.42 -30.02
C LYS A 10 0.01 -26.39 -29.67
N HIS A 11 0.50 -25.63 -30.65
CA HIS A 11 1.56 -24.64 -30.41
C HIS A 11 1.04 -23.31 -29.84
N ALA A 12 -0.17 -22.88 -30.19
CA ALA A 12 -0.80 -21.71 -29.57
C ALA A 12 -1.06 -21.94 -28.07
N TYR A 13 -1.57 -23.11 -27.72
CA TYR A 13 -1.93 -23.45 -26.33
C TYR A 13 -0.72 -23.56 -25.38
N LEU A 14 0.45 -23.98 -25.88
CA LEU A 14 1.67 -24.11 -25.07
C LEU A 14 2.37 -22.76 -24.82
N GLN A 15 2.28 -21.80 -25.75
CA GLN A 15 2.83 -20.45 -25.57
C GLN A 15 1.94 -19.58 -24.67
N ASP A 16 0.62 -19.68 -24.79
CA ASP A 16 -0.33 -18.92 -23.97
C ASP A 16 -0.24 -19.29 -22.48
N LEU A 17 -0.09 -20.58 -22.16
CA LEU A 17 0.15 -21.06 -20.78
C LEU A 17 1.44 -20.49 -20.14
N SER A 18 2.41 -20.00 -20.93
CA SER A 18 3.65 -19.40 -20.42
C SER A 18 3.54 -17.90 -20.15
N ARG A 19 2.81 -17.16 -21.00
CA ARG A 19 2.66 -15.70 -20.90
C ARG A 19 1.61 -15.32 -19.86
N GLU A 20 0.49 -16.03 -19.86
CA GLU A 20 -0.56 -15.92 -18.84
C GLU A 20 0.04 -16.15 -17.45
N LYS A 21 0.71 -17.30 -17.27
CA LYS A 21 1.35 -17.66 -16.00
C LYS A 21 2.43 -16.67 -15.58
N PHE A 22 3.23 -16.15 -16.53
CA PHE A 22 4.23 -15.13 -16.23
C PHE A 22 3.59 -13.83 -15.73
N ALA A 23 2.53 -13.37 -16.41
CA ALA A 23 1.81 -12.15 -16.06
C ALA A 23 1.10 -12.27 -14.72
N LEU A 24 0.40 -13.38 -14.47
CA LEU A 24 -0.26 -13.66 -13.19
C LEU A 24 0.76 -13.68 -12.05
N ASN A 25 1.89 -14.37 -12.21
CA ASN A 25 2.95 -14.38 -11.19
C ASN A 25 3.48 -12.96 -10.91
N ALA A 26 3.67 -12.14 -11.94
CA ALA A 26 4.15 -10.76 -11.77
C ALA A 26 3.12 -9.90 -11.02
N PHE A 27 1.83 -10.01 -11.37
CA PHE A 27 0.75 -9.30 -10.68
C PHE A 27 0.56 -9.76 -9.24
N GLU A 28 0.65 -11.06 -8.97
CA GLU A 28 0.55 -11.60 -7.61
C GLU A 28 1.69 -11.11 -6.72
N GLU A 29 2.93 -11.14 -7.21
CA GLU A 29 4.09 -10.65 -6.44
C GLU A 29 3.98 -9.14 -6.18
N GLU A 30 3.55 -8.35 -7.17
CA GLU A 30 3.30 -6.92 -6.98
C GLU A 30 2.16 -6.68 -5.99
N LYS A 31 1.03 -7.39 -6.10
CA LYS A 31 -0.09 -7.28 -5.16
C LYS A 31 0.36 -7.57 -3.74
N LYS A 32 1.12 -8.66 -3.54
CA LYS A 32 1.69 -9.03 -2.24
C LYS A 32 2.65 -7.98 -1.71
N PHE A 33 3.45 -7.36 -2.57
CA PHE A 33 4.30 -6.24 -2.19
C PHE A 33 3.46 -5.05 -1.69
N GLN A 34 2.45 -4.63 -2.44
CA GLN A 34 1.59 -3.50 -2.06
C GLN A 34 0.81 -3.77 -0.76
N MET A 35 0.28 -4.99 -0.57
CA MET A 35 -0.38 -5.38 0.68
C MET A 35 0.57 -5.31 1.88
N LYS A 36 1.83 -5.75 1.75
CA LYS A 36 2.84 -5.58 2.82
C LYS A 36 3.12 -4.11 3.13
N GLN A 37 3.08 -3.23 2.13
CA GLN A 37 3.27 -1.80 2.33
C GLN A 37 2.08 -1.18 3.09
N ILE A 38 0.84 -1.61 2.80
CA ILE A 38 -0.36 -1.24 3.56
C ILE A 38 -0.22 -1.66 5.03
N GLU A 39 0.17 -2.91 5.30
CA GLU A 39 0.36 -3.41 6.68
C GLU A 39 1.40 -2.59 7.45
N LYS A 40 2.50 -2.20 6.80
CA LYS A 40 3.53 -1.36 7.43
C LYS A 40 2.99 0.02 7.79
N LEU A 41 2.19 0.62 6.90
CA LEU A 41 1.57 1.92 7.15
C LEU A 41 0.54 1.83 8.28
N GLN A 42 -0.27 0.76 8.35
CA GLN A 42 -1.21 0.53 9.45
C GLN A 42 -0.48 0.42 10.80
N LYS A 43 0.60 -0.36 10.88
CA LYS A 43 1.43 -0.45 12.09
C LYS A 43 2.08 0.88 12.47
N ALA A 44 2.44 1.70 11.49
CA ALA A 44 2.97 3.03 11.76
C ALA A 44 1.89 3.97 12.33
N ILE A 45 0.67 3.90 11.81
CA ILE A 45 -0.49 4.63 12.34
C ILE A 45 -0.76 4.23 13.79
N GLU A 46 -0.84 2.93 14.10
CA GLU A 46 -1.07 2.43 15.46
C GLU A 46 -0.03 2.98 16.46
N LYS A 47 1.24 3.01 16.07
CA LYS A 47 2.31 3.58 16.91
C LYS A 47 2.17 5.09 17.11
N LEU A 48 1.76 5.82 16.07
CA LEU A 48 1.53 7.26 16.17
C LEU A 48 0.33 7.56 17.05
N GLU A 49 -0.75 6.78 16.94
CA GLU A 49 -1.95 6.90 17.78
C GLU A 49 -1.61 6.63 19.25
N ALA A 50 -0.87 5.56 19.57
CA ALA A 50 -0.39 5.30 20.92
C ALA A 50 0.47 6.46 21.48
N SER A 51 1.38 7.00 20.67
CA SER A 51 2.20 8.15 21.08
C SER A 51 1.39 9.43 21.28
N ILE A 52 0.26 9.61 20.57
CA ILE A 52 -0.66 10.72 20.80
C ILE A 52 -1.36 10.55 22.16
N GLU A 53 -1.77 9.35 22.54
CA GLU A 53 -2.38 9.12 23.86
C GLU A 53 -1.39 9.39 25.01
N GLU A 54 -0.12 9.01 24.85
CA GLU A 54 0.94 9.38 25.79
C GLU A 54 1.12 10.91 25.90
N ASN A 55 1.08 11.63 24.76
CA ASN A 55 1.12 13.09 24.77
C ASN A 55 -0.12 13.70 25.44
N ARG A 56 -1.32 13.14 25.23
CA ARG A 56 -2.54 13.61 25.90
C ARG A 56 -2.45 13.45 27.41
N THR A 57 -1.92 12.32 27.88
CA THR A 57 -1.66 12.12 29.32
C THR A 57 -0.68 13.17 29.86
N THR A 58 0.39 13.44 29.11
CA THR A 58 1.36 14.50 29.46
C THR A 58 0.70 15.88 29.51
N LEU A 59 -0.21 16.18 28.56
CA LEU A 59 -0.96 17.42 28.50
C LEU A 59 -1.84 17.58 29.76
N GLU A 60 -2.61 16.56 30.12
CA GLU A 60 -3.46 16.57 31.32
C GLU A 60 -2.66 16.83 32.61
N ASP A 61 -1.47 16.24 32.73
CA ASP A 61 -0.59 16.46 33.89
C ASP A 61 0.01 17.87 33.92
N LEU A 62 0.40 18.42 32.76
CA LEU A 62 0.86 19.80 32.63
C LEU A 62 -0.26 20.81 32.95
N GLU A 63 -1.48 20.55 32.51
CA GLU A 63 -2.65 21.37 32.82
C GLU A 63 -2.97 21.34 34.32
N ARG A 64 -2.97 20.14 34.93
CA ARG A 64 -3.24 19.98 36.36
C ARG A 64 -2.18 20.67 37.22
N SER A 65 -0.90 20.49 36.89
CA SER A 65 0.20 21.12 37.64
C SER A 65 0.21 22.64 37.45
N GLY A 66 -0.11 23.12 36.24
CA GLY A 66 -0.18 24.54 35.90
C GLY A 66 -1.13 25.36 36.76
N GLN A 67 -2.20 24.76 37.29
CA GLN A 67 -3.19 25.45 38.15
C GLN A 67 -2.57 26.07 39.41
N TYR A 68 -1.43 25.55 39.87
CA TYR A 68 -0.74 26.01 41.07
C TYR A 68 0.51 26.85 40.78
N LEU A 69 0.85 27.04 39.50
CA LEU A 69 2.03 27.79 39.08
C LEU A 69 1.71 29.28 38.89
N VAL A 70 2.72 30.12 39.15
CA VAL A 70 2.65 31.57 38.95
C VAL A 70 3.96 32.08 38.38
N GLY A 71 3.93 33.29 37.80
CA GLY A 71 5.12 33.95 37.28
C GLY A 71 5.82 33.13 36.18
N SER A 72 7.15 33.08 36.22
CA SER A 72 7.95 32.38 35.19
C SER A 72 7.60 30.90 35.06
N ASN A 73 7.32 30.22 36.18
CA ASN A 73 6.99 28.79 36.15
C ASN A 73 5.68 28.52 35.39
N LEU A 74 4.71 29.43 35.47
CA LEU A 74 3.47 29.33 34.71
C LEU A 74 3.73 29.50 33.21
N THR A 75 4.55 30.49 32.83
CA THR A 75 4.95 30.72 31.44
C THR A 75 5.68 29.51 30.85
N GLU A 76 6.67 28.97 31.57
CA GLU A 76 7.40 27.77 31.12
C GLU A 76 6.46 26.55 30.96
N ASN A 77 5.46 26.41 31.83
CA ASN A 77 4.48 25.33 31.72
C ASN A 77 3.57 25.50 30.48
N GLN A 78 3.14 26.73 30.19
CA GLN A 78 2.36 27.03 28.99
C GLN A 78 3.15 26.73 27.72
N GLU A 79 4.45 27.07 27.68
CA GLU A 79 5.31 26.72 26.54
C GLU A 79 5.44 25.20 26.35
N LYS A 80 5.51 24.42 27.44
CA LYS A 80 5.50 22.95 27.36
C LYS A 80 4.19 22.42 26.78
N ILE A 81 3.04 22.94 27.24
CA ILE A 81 1.71 22.60 26.72
C ILE A 81 1.67 22.84 25.21
N GLU A 82 2.03 24.04 24.76
CA GLU A 82 2.04 24.37 23.33
C GLU A 82 2.94 23.44 22.50
N ASN A 83 4.09 23.05 23.05
CA ASN A 83 4.99 22.13 22.37
C ASN A 83 4.38 20.72 22.24
N VAL A 84 3.74 20.22 23.30
CA VAL A 84 3.03 18.92 23.26
C VAL A 84 1.88 18.97 22.25
N GLU A 85 1.11 20.05 22.21
CA GLU A 85 0.04 20.23 21.21
C GLU A 85 0.57 20.25 19.77
N LYS A 86 1.70 20.94 19.53
CA LYS A 86 2.38 20.92 18.22
C LYS A 86 2.84 19.52 17.83
N GLU A 87 3.35 18.74 18.78
CA GLU A 87 3.72 17.34 18.54
C GLU A 87 2.52 16.47 18.15
N ILE A 88 1.41 16.59 18.88
CA ILE A 88 0.16 15.87 18.58
C ILE A 88 -0.32 16.23 17.16
N ASN A 89 -0.38 17.52 16.83
CA ASN A 89 -0.80 17.98 15.50
C ASN A 89 0.11 17.44 14.39
N GLY A 90 1.43 17.45 14.61
CA GLY A 90 2.40 16.88 13.67
C GLY A 90 2.22 15.37 13.47
N LYS A 91 1.92 14.62 14.54
CA LYS A 91 1.62 13.17 14.46
C LYS A 91 0.30 12.93 13.72
N GLN A 92 -0.73 13.73 13.97
CA GLN A 92 -2.02 13.62 13.27
C GLN A 92 -1.90 13.86 11.76
N MET A 93 -1.09 14.85 11.35
CA MET A 93 -0.81 15.07 9.92
C MET A 93 -0.14 13.86 9.27
N LYS A 94 0.82 13.23 9.95
CA LYS A 94 1.48 12.00 9.45
C LYS A 94 0.51 10.83 9.34
N ILE A 95 -0.41 10.68 10.31
CA ILE A 95 -1.48 9.67 10.24
C ILE A 95 -2.35 9.90 9.00
N ASN A 96 -2.76 11.14 8.75
CA ASN A 96 -3.60 11.45 7.59
C ASN A 96 -2.88 11.14 6.27
N GLN A 97 -1.62 11.54 6.12
CA GLN A 97 -0.80 11.18 4.96
C GLN A 97 -0.65 9.66 4.78
N ALA A 98 -0.46 8.92 5.88
CA ALA A 98 -0.39 7.47 5.82
C ALA A 98 -1.72 6.83 5.36
N LYS A 99 -2.87 7.38 5.78
CA LYS A 99 -4.20 6.95 5.33
C LYS A 99 -4.41 7.22 3.84
N ASP A 100 -4.01 8.38 3.33
CA ASP A 100 -4.08 8.71 1.91
C ASP A 100 -3.22 7.76 1.06
N ASN A 101 -2.02 7.44 1.56
CA ASN A 101 -1.13 6.46 0.93
C ASN A 101 -1.74 5.06 0.92
N ILE A 102 -2.36 4.62 2.03
CA ILE A 102 -3.08 3.34 2.07
C ILE A 102 -4.20 3.30 1.03
N SER A 103 -4.99 4.37 0.89
CA SER A 103 -6.04 4.44 -0.13
C SER A 103 -5.49 4.32 -1.55
N THR A 104 -4.36 4.98 -1.83
CA THR A 104 -3.68 4.87 -3.13
C THR A 104 -3.21 3.43 -3.39
N LEU A 105 -2.64 2.77 -2.39
CA LEU A 105 -2.20 1.38 -2.50
C LEU A 105 -3.36 0.40 -2.67
N GLN A 106 -4.50 0.65 -2.02
CA GLN A 106 -5.71 -0.15 -2.19
C GLN A 106 -6.24 -0.06 -3.62
N ASN A 107 -6.29 1.16 -4.20
CA ASN A 107 -6.67 1.33 -5.61
C ASN A 107 -5.72 0.59 -6.57
N ALA A 108 -4.42 0.54 -6.24
CA ALA A 108 -3.45 -0.23 -7.01
C ALA A 108 -3.69 -1.75 -6.91
N VAL A 109 -4.01 -2.26 -5.72
CA VAL A 109 -4.41 -3.66 -5.52
C VAL A 109 -5.67 -4.00 -6.31
N ASP A 110 -6.70 -3.14 -6.28
CA ASP A 110 -7.94 -3.35 -7.05
C ASP A 110 -7.70 -3.30 -8.56
N ALA A 111 -6.73 -2.50 -9.02
CA ALA A 111 -6.31 -2.49 -10.43
C ALA A 111 -5.60 -3.80 -10.80
N LEU A 112 -4.72 -4.32 -9.94
CA LEU A 112 -4.04 -5.61 -10.16
C LEU A 112 -5.05 -6.77 -10.20
N ASP A 113 -6.06 -6.75 -9.32
CA ASP A 113 -7.12 -7.76 -9.32
C ASP A 113 -7.92 -7.77 -10.62
N ARG A 114 -8.23 -6.59 -11.17
CA ARG A 114 -8.85 -6.48 -12.50
C ARG A 114 -7.93 -6.98 -13.60
N SER A 115 -6.65 -6.62 -13.59
CA SER A 115 -5.68 -7.12 -14.58
C SER A 115 -5.54 -8.64 -14.54
N MET A 116 -5.50 -9.25 -13.35
CA MET A 116 -5.45 -10.72 -13.21
C MET A 116 -6.73 -11.37 -13.77
N GLN A 117 -7.90 -10.78 -13.52
CA GLN A 117 -9.15 -11.25 -14.12
C GLN A 117 -9.13 -11.16 -15.65
N GLU A 118 -8.68 -10.03 -16.21
CA GLU A 118 -8.55 -9.87 -17.66
C GLU A 118 -7.57 -10.88 -18.28
N VAL A 119 -6.52 -11.26 -17.56
CA VAL A 119 -5.58 -12.30 -18.00
C VAL A 119 -6.27 -13.67 -18.04
N HIS A 120 -7.03 -14.03 -17.01
CA HIS A 120 -7.81 -15.27 -16.98
C HIS A 120 -8.90 -15.33 -18.05
N ASP A 121 -9.57 -14.20 -18.31
CA ASP A 121 -10.63 -14.09 -19.30
C ASP A 121 -10.08 -13.94 -20.75
N GLY A 122 -8.75 -13.85 -20.91
CA GLY A 122 -8.07 -13.71 -22.20
C GLY A 122 -8.25 -12.34 -22.86
N THR A 123 -8.76 -11.35 -22.13
CA THR A 123 -9.02 -9.98 -22.61
C THR A 123 -7.87 -9.01 -22.34
N TYR A 124 -6.88 -9.42 -21.53
CA TYR A 124 -5.73 -8.59 -21.21
C TYR A 124 -4.87 -8.32 -22.45
N GLN A 125 -4.60 -7.05 -22.73
CA GLN A 125 -3.75 -6.65 -23.85
C GLN A 125 -2.28 -6.58 -23.42
N PHE A 126 -1.49 -7.55 -23.86
CA PHE A 126 -0.04 -7.51 -23.69
C PHE A 126 0.59 -6.50 -24.65
N ASN A 127 1.23 -5.46 -24.13
CA ASN A 127 1.88 -4.40 -24.92
C ASN A 127 3.12 -4.85 -25.74
N ALA A 128 3.50 -6.13 -25.69
CA ALA A 128 4.67 -6.65 -26.41
C ALA A 128 4.23 -7.44 -27.66
N PRO A 129 4.76 -7.12 -28.86
CA PRO A 129 4.49 -7.91 -30.06
C PRO A 129 4.95 -9.36 -29.86
N ILE A 130 4.19 -10.32 -30.42
CA ILE A 130 4.57 -11.74 -30.41
C ILE A 130 5.80 -11.90 -31.31
N THR A 131 6.97 -12.12 -30.71
CA THR A 131 8.16 -12.58 -31.43
C THR A 131 8.26 -14.09 -31.29
N SER A 132 7.97 -14.81 -32.37
CA SER A 132 8.33 -16.23 -32.49
C SER A 132 9.83 -16.31 -32.76
N VAL A 133 10.57 -16.94 -31.86
CA VAL A 133 11.95 -17.34 -32.14
C VAL A 133 11.87 -18.72 -32.80
N GLU A 134 12.23 -18.80 -34.08
CA GLU A 134 12.50 -20.09 -34.71
C GLU A 134 13.71 -20.72 -33.99
N MET A 135 13.51 -21.89 -33.39
CA MET A 135 14.62 -22.72 -32.95
C MET A 135 15.05 -23.57 -34.14
N ASP A 136 16.22 -23.26 -34.71
CA ASP A 136 16.88 -24.12 -35.68
C ASP A 136 17.23 -25.46 -34.99
N PHE A 137 16.69 -26.57 -35.51
CA PHE A 137 17.02 -27.95 -35.11
C PHE A 137 17.93 -28.60 -36.15
#